data_AF-A0A517IC42-F1
#
_entry.id   AF-A0A517IC42-F1
#
_cell.length_a   1.000
_cell.length_b   1.000
_cell.length_c   1.000
_cell.angle_alpha   90.00
_cell.angle_beta   90.00
_cell.angle_gamma   90.00
#
_symmetry.space_group_name_H-M   'P 1'
#
loop_
_entity.id
_entity.type
_entity.pdbx_description
1 polymer ?
#
loop_
_entity_poly.entity_id
_entity_poly.type
_entity_poly.pdbx_seq_one_letter_code
_entity_poly.pdbx_strand_id
1 'polypeptide(L)'
;MYSTSTGWRSMGFLIYSIHPKRGFYRIDRILLLFISAVICQCGKQNRVRYEMAQSLHNDMRRKLAQDMHDGLAQQLFFLSAQLFQLKRAIPEEIRGTLAERLGQMEERIKWCHQEARHTITHLRQFRESEQIAEALEQLLKRMTAGTDLQIRFSAKGHVIEEELMVLDAIYRMVEEATANAIKHARAQNLSVSVEASSVQVKVRVKDDGIGFLPEEREGANTYGVTGMKERINEVGGTLHIRSKPQEGTEVTAIIPRRGVEMFG
;
A
#
# COMPACT_ATOMS: atom_id res chain seq x y z
N MET A 1 -21.81 -32.40 29.12
CA MET A 1 -22.36 -31.80 27.90
C MET A 1 -23.83 -31.46 28.19
N TYR A 2 -24.12 -30.24 28.62
CA TYR A 2 -25.49 -29.73 28.74
C TYR A 2 -25.54 -28.38 28.03
N SER A 3 -26.17 -28.39 26.86
CA SER A 3 -26.54 -27.20 26.10
C SER A 3 -27.72 -26.54 26.80
N THR A 4 -27.55 -25.29 27.23
CA THR A 4 -28.68 -24.42 27.59
C THR A 4 -28.74 -23.28 26.59
N SER A 5 -29.84 -23.25 25.85
CA SER A 5 -30.21 -22.29 24.82
C SER A 5 -30.72 -20.98 25.44
N THR A 6 -29.86 -20.27 26.16
CA THR A 6 -30.12 -18.88 26.52
C THR A 6 -29.05 -18.04 25.85
N GLY A 7 -29.43 -16.95 25.17
CA GLY A 7 -28.57 -16.10 24.33
C GLY A 7 -27.48 -15.32 25.07
N TRP A 8 -26.94 -15.87 26.15
CA TRP A 8 -25.84 -15.31 26.92
C TRP A 8 -24.52 -15.76 26.29
N ARG A 9 -23.79 -14.83 25.68
CA ARG A 9 -22.38 -15.07 25.35
C ARG A 9 -21.58 -15.05 26.66
N SER A 10 -21.08 -16.21 27.08
CA SER A 10 -20.16 -16.30 28.22
C SER A 10 -18.84 -15.60 27.90
N MET A 11 -18.46 -14.59 28.70
CA MET A 11 -17.19 -13.85 28.52
C MET A 11 -15.96 -14.55 29.11
N GLY A 12 -16.13 -15.64 29.89
CA GLY A 12 -15.04 -16.41 30.49
C GLY A 12 -15.50 -17.27 31.68
N PHE A 13 -14.59 -18.07 32.24
CA PHE A 13 -14.83 -18.89 33.43
C PHE A 13 -13.89 -18.47 34.57
N LEU A 14 -14.42 -18.35 35.79
CA LEU A 14 -13.62 -18.16 37.00
C LEU A 14 -13.47 -19.52 37.68
N ILE A 15 -12.25 -20.06 37.70
CA ILE A 15 -11.93 -21.31 38.39
C ILE A 15 -11.36 -20.96 39.76
N TYR A 16 -11.94 -21.52 40.80
CA TYR A 16 -11.48 -21.35 42.17
C TYR A 16 -11.33 -22.73 42.84
N SER A 17 -10.34 -22.86 43.72
CA SER A 17 -10.06 -24.10 44.46
C SER A 17 -10.20 -23.85 45.95
N ILE A 18 -10.83 -24.79 46.64
CA ILE A 18 -11.04 -24.77 48.09
C ILE A 18 -10.37 -26.00 48.68
N HIS A 19 -9.71 -25.83 49.81
CA HIS A 19 -9.10 -26.94 50.54
C HIS A 19 -10.17 -27.98 50.94
N PRO A 20 -9.94 -29.30 50.76
CA PRO A 20 -10.97 -30.34 50.90
C PRO A 20 -11.62 -30.45 52.29
N LYS A 21 -10.98 -29.89 53.33
CA LYS A 21 -11.51 -29.85 54.71
C LYS A 21 -12.40 -28.62 55.02
N ARG A 22 -12.56 -27.68 54.07
CA ARG A 22 -13.34 -26.45 54.24
C ARG A 22 -14.57 -26.47 53.32
N GLY A 23 -15.75 -26.18 53.87
CA GLY A 23 -16.98 -26.05 53.09
C GLY A 23 -17.04 -24.77 52.25
N PHE A 24 -17.92 -24.75 51.25
CA PHE A 24 -18.25 -23.55 50.47
C PHE A 24 -19.39 -22.79 51.16
N TYR A 25 -19.10 -21.61 51.71
CA TYR A 25 -20.06 -20.85 52.51
C TYR A 25 -20.72 -19.72 51.71
N ARG A 26 -21.82 -19.17 52.24
CA ARG A 26 -22.52 -18.01 51.63
C ARG A 26 -21.56 -16.84 51.32
N ILE A 27 -20.58 -16.59 52.19
CA ILE A 27 -19.60 -15.52 52.00
C ILE A 27 -18.67 -15.78 50.81
N ASP A 28 -18.26 -17.02 50.56
CA ASP A 28 -17.43 -17.40 49.42
C ASP A 28 -18.20 -17.18 48.10
N ARG A 29 -19.51 -17.49 48.09
CA ARG A 29 -20.37 -17.20 46.93
C ARG A 29 -20.51 -15.70 46.66
N ILE A 30 -20.69 -14.89 47.71
CA ILE A 30 -20.77 -13.43 47.56
C ILE A 30 -19.44 -12.86 47.05
N LEU A 31 -18.32 -13.35 47.58
CA LEU A 31 -16.98 -12.94 47.14
C LEU A 31 -16.73 -13.29 45.67
N LEU A 32 -17.07 -14.51 45.23
CA LEU A 32 -16.92 -14.91 43.83
C LEU A 32 -17.81 -14.09 42.89
N LEU A 33 -19.05 -13.78 43.30
CA LEU A 33 -19.94 -12.90 42.53
C LEU A 33 -19.33 -11.49 42.41
N PHE A 34 -18.81 -10.95 43.50
CA PHE A 34 -18.15 -9.64 43.50
C PHE A 34 -16.90 -9.62 42.60
N ILE A 35 -16.02 -10.61 42.72
CA ILE A 35 -14.83 -10.76 41.87
C ILE A 35 -15.23 -10.89 40.39
N SER A 36 -16.26 -11.69 40.08
CA SER A 36 -16.74 -11.85 38.71
C SER A 36 -17.28 -10.53 38.13
N ALA A 37 -17.99 -9.74 38.93
CA ALA A 37 -18.48 -8.43 38.53
C ALA A 37 -17.34 -7.44 38.28
N VAL A 38 -16.32 -7.42 39.14
CA VAL A 38 -15.11 -6.58 38.98
C VAL A 38 -14.32 -6.97 37.72
N ILE A 39 -14.08 -8.26 37.49
CA ILE A 39 -13.38 -8.76 36.30
C ILE A 39 -14.17 -8.42 35.03
N CYS A 40 -15.49 -8.62 35.04
CA CYS A 40 -16.35 -8.26 33.91
C CYS A 40 -16.31 -6.75 33.62
N GLN A 41 -16.36 -5.92 34.67
CA GLN A 41 -16.28 -4.48 34.54
C GLN A 41 -14.92 -4.01 34.01
N CYS A 42 -13.83 -4.59 34.53
CA CYS A 42 -12.47 -4.32 34.06
C CYS A 42 -12.28 -4.73 32.59
N GLY A 43 -12.80 -5.91 32.19
CA GLY A 43 -12.78 -6.37 30.80
C GLY A 43 -13.55 -5.43 29.87
N LYS A 44 -14.75 -4.98 30.27
CA LYS A 44 -15.53 -3.99 29.52
C LYS A 44 -14.80 -2.65 29.39
N GLN A 45 -14.24 -2.14 30.48
CA GLN A 45 -13.48 -0.88 30.47
C GLN A 45 -12.24 -0.98 29.59
N ASN A 46 -11.47 -2.07 29.69
CA ASN A 46 -10.31 -2.28 28.84
C ASN A 46 -10.70 -2.34 27.37
N ARG A 47 -11.78 -3.06 27.03
CA ARG A 47 -12.29 -3.11 25.65
C ARG A 47 -12.64 -1.72 25.12
N VAL A 48 -13.41 -0.93 25.86
CA VAL A 48 -13.76 0.44 25.45
C VAL A 48 -12.51 1.31 25.31
N ARG A 49 -11.52 1.16 26.21
CA ARG A 49 -10.24 1.89 26.11
C ARG A 49 -9.44 1.48 24.88
N TYR A 50 -9.42 0.20 24.53
CA TYR A 50 -8.77 -0.28 23.31
C TYR A 50 -9.47 0.25 22.06
N GLU A 51 -10.79 0.17 21.99
CA GLU A 51 -11.59 0.71 20.89
C GLU A 51 -11.39 2.22 20.74
N MET A 52 -11.40 2.97 21.84
CA MET A 52 -11.16 4.41 21.85
C MET A 52 -9.71 4.77 21.44
N ALA A 53 -8.72 4.01 21.92
CA ALA A 53 -7.32 4.21 21.54
C ALA A 53 -7.09 3.92 20.04
N GLN A 54 -7.71 2.87 19.50
CA GLN A 54 -7.68 2.59 18.07
C GLN A 54 -8.37 3.70 17.26
N SER A 55 -9.55 4.16 17.68
CA SER A 55 -10.25 5.27 17.04
C SER A 55 -9.40 6.54 17.04
N LEU A 56 -8.82 6.90 18.18
CA LEU A 56 -7.96 8.09 18.32
C LEU A 56 -6.70 7.97 17.46
N HIS A 57 -6.07 6.79 17.43
CA HIS A 57 -4.91 6.53 16.58
C HIS A 57 -5.24 6.69 15.09
N ASN A 58 -6.40 6.16 14.67
CA ASN A 58 -6.87 6.27 13.29
C ASN A 58 -7.24 7.72 12.92
N ASP A 59 -7.91 8.45 13.81
CA ASP A 59 -8.24 9.86 13.59
C ASP A 59 -6.98 10.73 13.52
N MET A 60 -6.00 10.48 14.40
CA MET A 60 -4.72 11.17 14.38
C MET A 60 -3.93 10.84 13.10
N ARG A 61 -3.88 9.57 12.67
CA ARG A 61 -3.30 9.18 11.38
C ARG A 61 -3.97 9.89 10.21
N ARG A 62 -5.31 9.94 10.20
CA ARG A 62 -6.09 10.60 9.15
C ARG A 62 -5.85 12.10 9.12
N LYS A 63 -5.81 12.75 10.28
CA LYS A 63 -5.52 14.18 10.40
C LYS A 63 -4.09 14.50 9.97
N LEU A 64 -3.11 13.69 10.40
CA LEU A 64 -1.73 13.82 9.96
C LEU A 64 -1.59 13.65 8.44
N ALA A 65 -2.30 12.66 7.85
CA ALA A 65 -2.35 12.49 6.40
C ALA A 65 -2.88 13.73 5.68
N GLN A 66 -3.90 14.36 6.25
CA GLN A 66 -4.56 15.53 5.67
C GLN A 66 -3.70 16.79 5.82
N ASP A 67 -3.11 17.02 6.98
CA ASP A 67 -2.20 18.15 7.23
C ASP A 67 -0.93 18.02 6.37
N MET A 68 -0.39 16.80 6.21
CA MET A 68 0.71 16.52 5.28
C MET A 68 0.30 16.72 3.82
N HIS A 69 -0.91 16.29 3.43
CA HIS A 69 -1.44 16.50 2.08
C HIS A 69 -1.54 17.98 1.74
N ASP A 70 -2.15 18.76 2.60
CA ASP A 70 -2.40 20.16 2.31
C ASP A 70 -1.10 20.97 2.37
N GLY A 71 -0.14 20.62 3.23
CA GLY A 71 1.16 21.29 3.30
C GLY A 71 2.14 20.88 2.19
N LEU A 72 2.47 19.59 2.08
CA LEU A 72 3.52 19.11 1.17
C LEU A 72 3.08 19.16 -0.30
N ALA A 73 1.84 18.81 -0.62
CA ALA A 73 1.37 18.83 -2.01
C ALA A 73 1.28 20.26 -2.55
N GLN A 74 0.85 21.24 -1.72
CA GLN A 74 0.83 22.65 -2.12
C GLN A 74 2.24 23.20 -2.35
N GLN A 75 3.22 22.84 -1.50
CA GLN A 75 4.61 23.27 -1.69
C GLN A 75 5.25 22.66 -2.95
N LEU A 76 5.00 21.38 -3.23
CA LEU A 76 5.51 20.72 -4.44
C LEU A 76 4.82 21.23 -5.71
N PHE A 77 3.53 21.58 -5.63
CA PHE A 77 2.82 22.26 -6.72
C PHE A 77 3.41 23.66 -6.98
N PHE A 78 3.68 24.41 -5.92
CA PHE A 78 4.32 25.73 -6.02
C PHE A 78 5.71 25.65 -6.67
N LEU A 79 6.55 24.69 -6.23
CA LEU A 79 7.86 24.45 -6.83
C LEU A 79 7.77 24.04 -8.31
N SER A 80 6.79 23.19 -8.66
CA SER A 80 6.51 22.82 -10.05
C SER A 80 6.15 24.04 -10.90
N ALA A 81 5.29 24.92 -10.37
CA ALA A 81 4.87 26.14 -11.05
C ALA A 81 6.03 27.14 -11.24
N GLN A 82 6.88 27.31 -10.23
CA GLN A 82 8.08 28.15 -10.32
C GLN A 82 9.07 27.60 -11.36
N LEU A 83 9.27 26.28 -11.40
CA LEU A 83 10.14 25.66 -12.39
C LEU A 83 9.60 25.83 -13.82
N PHE A 84 8.28 25.72 -14.01
CA PHE A 84 7.63 26.00 -15.28
C PHE A 84 7.81 27.45 -15.73
N GLN A 85 7.63 28.42 -14.82
CA GLN A 85 7.87 29.84 -15.10
C GLN A 85 9.34 30.10 -15.44
N LEU A 86 10.27 29.49 -14.71
CA LEU A 86 11.70 29.60 -14.98
C LEU A 86 12.06 29.10 -16.38
N LYS A 87 11.55 27.92 -16.79
CA LYS A 87 11.77 27.39 -18.16
C LYS A 87 11.30 28.34 -19.26
N ARG A 88 10.20 29.08 -19.04
CA ARG A 88 9.69 30.07 -20.00
C ARG A 88 10.47 31.38 -20.00
N ALA A 89 11.07 31.74 -18.88
CA ALA A 89 11.87 32.96 -18.73
C ALA A 89 13.32 32.80 -19.24
N ILE A 90 13.77 31.57 -19.48
CA ILE A 90 15.13 31.30 -19.96
C ILE A 90 15.28 31.73 -21.44
N PRO A 91 16.25 32.64 -21.72
CA PRO A 91 16.62 33.03 -23.08
C PRO A 91 16.99 31.83 -23.96
N GLU A 92 16.67 31.88 -25.24
CA GLU A 92 16.85 30.76 -26.18
C GLU A 92 18.31 30.31 -26.25
N GLU A 93 19.24 31.24 -26.10
CA GLU A 93 20.69 31.04 -26.25
C GLU A 93 21.28 30.10 -25.18
N ILE A 94 20.66 30.02 -24.00
CA ILE A 94 21.11 29.16 -22.89
C ILE A 94 20.10 28.05 -22.53
N ARG A 95 18.97 28.00 -23.24
CA ARG A 95 17.93 26.98 -23.01
C ARG A 95 18.47 25.58 -23.25
N GLY A 96 19.24 25.38 -24.32
CA GLY A 96 19.86 24.09 -24.64
C GLY A 96 20.81 23.60 -23.53
N THR A 97 21.58 24.50 -22.93
CA THR A 97 22.54 24.20 -21.85
C THR A 97 21.89 23.86 -20.52
N LEU A 98 20.68 24.37 -20.26
CA LEU A 98 19.95 24.18 -19.00
C LEU A 98 18.80 23.16 -19.10
N ALA A 99 18.40 22.77 -20.32
CA ALA A 99 17.25 21.90 -20.56
C ALA A 99 17.33 20.58 -19.79
N GLU A 100 18.50 19.95 -19.78
CA GLU A 100 18.72 18.67 -19.08
C GLU A 100 18.59 18.82 -17.57
N ARG A 101 19.23 19.82 -16.96
CA ARG A 101 19.16 20.08 -15.51
C ARG A 101 17.75 20.44 -15.05
N LEU A 102 17.02 21.21 -15.85
CA LEU A 102 15.63 21.57 -15.56
C LEU A 102 14.70 20.36 -15.71
N GLY A 103 14.97 19.47 -16.68
CA GLY A 103 14.30 18.19 -16.81
C GLY A 103 14.49 17.30 -15.58
N GLN A 104 15.72 17.18 -15.08
CA GLN A 104 16.04 16.44 -13.85
C GLN A 104 15.32 17.02 -12.62
N MET A 105 15.27 18.35 -12.49
CA MET A 105 14.53 19.00 -11.39
C MET A 105 13.03 18.73 -11.46
N GLU A 106 12.44 18.78 -12.66
CA GLU A 106 11.01 18.53 -12.86
C GLU A 106 10.64 17.10 -12.48
N GLU A 107 11.48 16.14 -12.85
CA GLU A 107 11.29 14.75 -12.48
C GLU A 107 11.50 14.50 -10.99
N ARG A 108 12.48 15.17 -10.36
CA ARG A 108 12.70 15.05 -8.92
C ARG A 108 11.53 15.61 -8.12
N ILE A 109 10.91 16.70 -8.58
CA ILE A 109 9.68 17.23 -7.97
C ILE A 109 8.51 16.27 -8.17
N LYS A 110 8.38 15.65 -9.36
CA LYS A 110 7.37 14.60 -9.60
C LYS A 110 7.56 13.40 -8.69
N TRP A 111 8.80 12.96 -8.50
CA TRP A 111 9.14 11.87 -7.59
C TRP A 111 8.80 12.22 -6.14
N CYS A 112 9.18 13.40 -5.64
CA CYS A 112 8.78 13.88 -4.31
C CYS A 112 7.26 13.97 -4.15
N HIS A 113 6.54 14.32 -5.22
CA HIS A 113 5.07 14.36 -5.22
C HIS A 113 4.45 12.96 -5.16
N GLN A 114 5.06 11.98 -5.84
CA GLN A 114 4.68 10.57 -5.73
C GLN A 114 4.96 10.03 -4.32
N GLU A 115 6.08 10.41 -3.72
CA GLU A 115 6.51 9.93 -2.39
C GLU A 115 5.71 10.57 -1.24
N ALA A 116 5.39 11.86 -1.35
CA ALA A 116 4.44 12.49 -0.44
C ALA A 116 3.07 11.80 -0.55
N ARG A 117 2.61 11.53 -1.77
CA ARG A 117 1.36 10.81 -2.01
C ARG A 117 1.42 9.38 -1.46
N HIS A 118 2.56 8.70 -1.51
CA HIS A 118 2.77 7.40 -0.87
C HIS A 118 2.53 7.48 0.64
N THR A 119 3.22 8.38 1.33
CA THR A 119 3.07 8.56 2.79
C THR A 119 1.62 8.89 3.15
N ILE A 120 0.96 9.76 2.39
CA ILE A 120 -0.42 10.17 2.62
C ILE A 120 -1.41 9.04 2.34
N THR A 121 -1.20 8.24 1.29
CA THR A 121 -2.11 7.13 0.92
C THR A 121 -1.98 5.99 1.91
N HIS A 122 -0.76 5.68 2.36
CA HIS A 122 -0.49 4.75 3.46
C HIS A 122 -1.21 5.18 4.76
N LEU A 123 -1.33 6.48 5.01
CA LEU A 123 -2.06 7.01 6.17
C LEU A 123 -3.60 7.07 5.97
N ARG A 124 -4.11 7.00 4.73
CA ARG A 124 -5.51 7.35 4.42
C ARG A 124 -6.36 6.19 3.87
N GLN A 125 -5.78 5.19 3.19
CA GLN A 125 -6.56 4.42 2.20
C GLN A 125 -6.13 2.96 1.95
N PHE A 126 -6.20 2.08 2.95
CA PHE A 126 -7.01 0.90 2.66
C PHE A 126 -8.13 0.84 3.68
N ARG A 127 -9.33 1.14 3.20
CA ARG A 127 -10.52 0.66 3.87
C ARG A 127 -10.53 -0.85 3.70
N GLU A 128 -10.90 -1.55 4.76
CA GLU A 128 -11.05 -3.00 4.87
C GLU A 128 -12.07 -3.61 3.87
N SER A 129 -12.52 -2.87 2.85
CA SER A 129 -13.68 -3.19 2.02
C SER A 129 -13.46 -3.15 0.50
N GLU A 130 -12.30 -2.73 -0.02
CA GLU A 130 -12.03 -2.79 -1.47
C GLU A 130 -10.99 -3.88 -1.77
N GLN A 131 -11.34 -4.79 -2.68
CA GLN A 131 -10.40 -5.79 -3.17
C GLN A 131 -9.35 -5.07 -4.02
N ILE A 132 -8.05 -5.27 -3.76
CA ILE A 132 -6.95 -4.64 -4.54
C ILE A 132 -7.12 -4.81 -6.05
N ALA A 133 -7.75 -5.90 -6.51
CA ALA A 133 -8.10 -6.10 -7.90
C ALA A 133 -9.02 -5.00 -8.46
N GLU A 134 -10.06 -4.61 -7.73
CA GLU A 134 -10.97 -3.52 -8.12
C GLU A 134 -10.25 -2.18 -8.13
N ALA A 135 -9.40 -1.93 -7.12
CA ALA A 135 -8.61 -0.70 -7.04
C ALA A 135 -7.64 -0.56 -8.24
N LEU A 136 -6.99 -1.66 -8.63
CA LEU A 136 -6.13 -1.71 -9.81
C LEU A 136 -6.92 -1.52 -11.10
N GLU A 137 -8.09 -2.15 -11.22
CA GLU A 137 -8.94 -1.99 -12.40
C GLU A 137 -9.39 -0.53 -12.58
N GLN A 138 -9.81 0.13 -11.49
CA GLN A 138 -10.17 1.55 -11.50
C GLN A 138 -8.98 2.45 -11.82
N LEU A 139 -7.80 2.16 -11.26
CA LEU A 139 -6.55 2.86 -11.59
C LEU A 139 -6.26 2.80 -13.10
N LEU A 140 -6.27 1.59 -13.66
CA LEU A 140 -5.97 1.35 -15.07
C LEU A 140 -6.97 2.06 -15.98
N LYS A 141 -8.28 1.96 -15.69
CA LYS A 141 -9.35 2.68 -16.40
C LYS A 141 -9.13 4.19 -16.39
N ARG A 142 -8.79 4.76 -15.23
CA ARG A 142 -8.55 6.21 -15.09
C ARG A 142 -7.31 6.66 -15.86
N MET A 143 -6.22 5.90 -15.80
CA MET A 143 -4.96 6.27 -16.45
C MET A 143 -5.01 6.17 -17.98
N THR A 144 -5.84 5.28 -18.51
CA THR A 144 -6.00 5.08 -19.96
C THR A 144 -7.23 5.75 -20.55
N ALA A 145 -7.99 6.49 -19.73
CA ALA A 145 -9.07 7.31 -20.23
C ALA A 145 -8.52 8.32 -21.26
N GLY A 146 -8.96 8.21 -22.51
CA GLY A 146 -8.52 9.08 -23.60
C GLY A 146 -7.20 8.67 -24.26
N THR A 147 -6.68 7.46 -24.01
CA THR A 147 -5.55 6.89 -24.75
C THR A 147 -6.00 5.73 -25.64
N ASP A 148 -5.24 5.45 -26.70
CA ASP A 148 -5.49 4.31 -27.61
C ASP A 148 -4.95 2.97 -27.05
N LEU A 149 -4.47 2.96 -25.80
CA LEU A 149 -3.81 1.81 -25.19
C LEU A 149 -4.83 0.74 -24.77
N GLN A 150 -4.73 -0.46 -25.35
CA GLN A 150 -5.60 -1.58 -25.00
C GLN A 150 -5.10 -2.26 -23.73
N ILE A 151 -5.92 -2.27 -22.67
CA ILE A 151 -5.58 -2.91 -21.40
C ILE A 151 -6.23 -4.30 -21.27
N ARG A 152 -5.41 -5.28 -20.90
CA ARG A 152 -5.86 -6.56 -20.34
C ARG A 152 -5.45 -6.67 -18.88
N PHE A 153 -6.45 -6.68 -18.00
CA PHE A 153 -6.25 -6.91 -16.57
C PHE A 153 -6.73 -8.31 -16.17
N SER A 154 -5.96 -9.00 -15.33
CA SER A 154 -6.38 -10.26 -14.72
C SER A 154 -5.89 -10.37 -13.28
N ALA A 155 -6.74 -10.88 -12.40
CA ALA A 155 -6.39 -11.18 -11.02
C ALA A 155 -6.79 -12.62 -10.70
N LYS A 156 -5.89 -13.38 -10.06
CA LYS A 156 -6.10 -14.75 -9.61
C LYS A 156 -5.60 -14.90 -8.18
N GLY A 157 -6.35 -15.63 -7.36
CA GLY A 157 -6.05 -15.83 -5.95
C GLY A 157 -6.55 -14.70 -5.05
N HIS A 158 -6.51 -14.92 -3.73
CA HIS A 158 -6.99 -13.96 -2.73
C HIS A 158 -5.82 -13.10 -2.23
N VAL A 159 -5.78 -11.84 -2.65
CA VAL A 159 -4.75 -10.85 -2.27
C VAL A 159 -5.23 -9.94 -1.13
N ILE A 160 -6.50 -10.04 -0.73
CA ILE A 160 -7.17 -9.10 0.20
C ILE A 160 -6.61 -9.18 1.63
N GLU A 161 -5.98 -10.30 1.98
CA GLU A 161 -5.48 -10.58 3.33
C GLU A 161 -4.04 -10.09 3.58
N GLU A 162 -3.42 -9.39 2.62
CA GLU A 162 -2.06 -8.88 2.78
C GLU A 162 -1.98 -7.59 3.63
N GLU A 163 -0.79 -7.33 4.19
CA GLU A 163 -0.53 -6.09 4.91
C GLU A 163 -0.69 -4.87 3.99
N LEU A 164 -1.15 -3.76 4.58
CA LEU A 164 -1.39 -2.49 3.89
C LEU A 164 -0.23 -2.04 2.98
N MET A 165 0.99 -2.22 3.49
CA MET A 165 2.23 -1.88 2.79
C MET A 165 2.42 -2.69 1.50
N VAL A 166 2.03 -3.97 1.50
CA VAL A 166 2.12 -4.86 0.33
C VAL A 166 1.14 -4.40 -0.73
N LEU A 167 -0.09 -4.06 -0.33
CA LEU A 167 -1.12 -3.61 -1.25
C LEU A 167 -0.78 -2.25 -1.89
N ASP A 168 -0.23 -1.30 -1.12
CA ASP A 168 0.28 -0.04 -1.68
C ASP A 168 1.47 -0.27 -2.62
N ALA A 169 2.43 -1.13 -2.23
CA ALA A 169 3.57 -1.47 -3.06
C ALA A 169 3.16 -2.02 -4.43
N ILE A 170 2.16 -2.92 -4.45
CA ILE A 170 1.56 -3.45 -5.67
C ILE A 170 0.89 -2.34 -6.48
N TYR A 171 0.03 -1.53 -5.86
CA TYR A 171 -0.71 -0.46 -6.52
C TYR A 171 0.23 0.53 -7.22
N ARG A 172 1.30 0.92 -6.54
CA ARG A 172 2.27 1.90 -7.03
C ARG A 172 3.18 1.36 -8.11
N MET A 173 3.59 0.11 -8.00
CA MET A 173 4.34 -0.55 -9.06
C MET A 173 3.49 -0.57 -10.35
N VAL A 174 2.21 -0.92 -10.25
CA VAL A 174 1.30 -0.90 -11.40
C VAL A 174 1.08 0.51 -11.93
N GLU A 175 0.88 1.51 -11.07
CA GLU A 175 0.73 2.92 -11.45
C GLU A 175 1.95 3.43 -12.24
N GLU A 176 3.16 3.22 -11.70
CA GLU A 176 4.40 3.70 -12.31
C GLU A 176 4.74 2.94 -13.60
N ALA A 177 4.59 1.62 -13.64
CA ALA A 177 4.79 0.83 -14.85
C ALA A 177 3.79 1.24 -15.97
N THR A 178 2.53 1.50 -15.61
CA THR A 178 1.51 1.99 -16.55
C THR A 178 1.83 3.40 -17.04
N ALA A 179 2.28 4.29 -16.15
CA ALA A 179 2.71 5.64 -16.52
C ALA A 179 3.88 5.59 -17.50
N ASN A 180 4.83 4.69 -17.28
CA ASN A 180 5.96 4.47 -18.18
C ASN A 180 5.53 3.98 -19.56
N ALA A 181 4.56 3.05 -19.61
CA ALA A 181 4.00 2.58 -20.88
C ALA A 181 3.34 3.73 -21.67
N ILE A 182 2.53 4.55 -21.00
CA ILE A 182 1.82 5.68 -21.63
C ILE A 182 2.80 6.76 -22.13
N LYS A 183 3.79 7.12 -21.31
CA LYS A 183 4.70 8.25 -21.62
C LYS A 183 5.81 7.89 -22.59
N HIS A 184 6.31 6.66 -22.53
CA HIS A 184 7.58 6.31 -23.18
C HIS A 184 7.48 5.15 -24.16
N ALA A 185 6.58 4.19 -23.94
CA ALA A 185 6.62 2.95 -24.69
C ALA A 185 6.04 3.06 -26.10
N ARG A 186 5.14 4.03 -26.38
CA ARG A 186 4.33 4.04 -27.63
C ARG A 186 3.66 2.68 -27.89
N ALA A 187 3.28 2.00 -26.81
CA ALA A 187 2.67 0.68 -26.83
C ALA A 187 1.22 0.74 -27.34
N GLN A 188 0.77 -0.34 -27.96
CA GLN A 188 -0.64 -0.53 -28.33
C GLN A 188 -1.36 -1.40 -27.31
N ASN A 189 -0.63 -2.29 -26.64
CA ASN A 189 -1.17 -3.23 -25.67
C ASN A 189 -0.42 -3.14 -24.34
N LEU A 190 -1.19 -3.12 -23.25
CA LEU A 190 -0.68 -3.28 -21.89
C LEU A 190 -1.41 -4.43 -21.22
N SER A 191 -0.65 -5.34 -20.62
CA SER A 191 -1.17 -6.46 -19.84
C SER A 191 -0.72 -6.34 -18.39
N VAL A 192 -1.68 -6.47 -17.48
CA VAL A 192 -1.45 -6.43 -16.03
C VAL A 192 -2.03 -7.71 -15.43
N SER A 193 -1.20 -8.47 -14.73
CA SER A 193 -1.63 -9.66 -14.00
C SER A 193 -1.22 -9.63 -12.54
N VAL A 194 -2.12 -10.06 -11.67
CA VAL A 194 -1.89 -10.28 -10.24
C VAL A 194 -2.23 -11.73 -9.92
N GLU A 195 -1.25 -12.48 -9.44
CA GLU A 195 -1.41 -13.89 -9.10
C GLU A 195 -0.95 -14.11 -7.65
N ALA A 196 -1.89 -14.39 -6.75
CA ALA A 196 -1.59 -14.81 -5.39
C ALA A 196 -1.63 -16.33 -5.26
N SER A 197 -0.59 -16.89 -4.66
CA SER A 197 -0.54 -18.26 -4.16
C SER A 197 -0.60 -18.27 -2.62
N SER A 198 -0.39 -19.42 -2.00
CA SER A 198 -0.22 -19.51 -0.54
C SER A 198 1.12 -18.94 -0.04
N VAL A 199 2.13 -18.82 -0.91
CA VAL A 199 3.50 -18.47 -0.51
C VAL A 199 3.96 -17.10 -1.02
N GLN A 200 3.37 -16.59 -2.09
CA GLN A 200 3.78 -15.32 -2.69
C GLN A 200 2.67 -14.66 -3.51
N VAL A 201 2.80 -13.36 -3.72
CA VAL A 201 2.04 -12.57 -4.70
C VAL A 201 2.97 -12.21 -5.84
N LYS A 202 2.58 -12.53 -7.07
CA LYS A 202 3.29 -12.17 -8.29
C LYS A 202 2.49 -11.13 -9.05
N VAL A 203 3.09 -9.98 -9.33
CA VAL A 203 2.49 -8.90 -10.12
C VAL A 203 3.32 -8.71 -11.37
N ARG A 204 2.67 -8.66 -12.53
CA ARG A 204 3.32 -8.45 -13.83
C ARG A 204 2.64 -7.33 -14.58
N VAL A 205 3.43 -6.40 -15.10
CA VAL A 205 2.99 -5.38 -16.05
C VAL A 205 3.85 -5.51 -17.29
N LYS A 206 3.22 -5.72 -18.45
CA LYS A 206 3.92 -5.90 -19.72
C LYS A 206 3.28 -5.06 -20.83
N ASP A 207 4.08 -4.24 -21.47
CA ASP A 207 3.74 -3.50 -22.69
C ASP A 207 4.44 -4.09 -23.93
N ASP A 208 3.90 -3.77 -25.11
CA ASP A 208 4.46 -4.14 -26.43
C ASP A 208 5.14 -2.97 -27.14
N GLY A 209 5.62 -1.98 -26.39
CA GLY A 209 6.18 -0.76 -26.94
C GLY A 209 7.61 -0.87 -27.45
N ILE A 210 8.25 0.28 -27.62
CA ILE A 210 9.61 0.40 -28.17
C ILE A 210 10.70 -0.22 -27.30
N GLY A 211 10.41 -0.54 -26.03
CA GLY A 211 11.38 -1.02 -25.06
C GLY A 211 12.59 -0.09 -24.86
N PHE A 212 13.58 -0.56 -24.11
CA PHE A 212 14.84 0.14 -23.88
C PHE A 212 15.95 -0.85 -23.50
N LEU A 213 17.21 -0.45 -23.66
CA LEU A 213 18.34 -1.17 -23.10
C LEU A 213 18.53 -0.74 -21.63
N PRO A 214 18.49 -1.66 -20.65
CA PRO A 214 18.66 -1.32 -19.25
C PRO A 214 19.98 -0.61 -18.94
N GLU A 215 21.04 -0.97 -19.65
CA GLU A 215 22.41 -0.44 -19.50
C GLU A 215 22.53 1.02 -19.97
N GLU A 216 21.72 1.45 -20.95
CA GLU A 216 21.72 2.83 -21.47
C GLU A 216 21.02 3.83 -20.52
N ARG A 217 20.34 3.35 -19.48
CA ARG A 217 19.63 4.18 -18.49
C ARG A 217 20.39 4.39 -17.17
N GLU A 218 21.61 3.88 -17.04
CA GLU A 218 22.53 4.23 -15.95
C GLU A 218 23.04 5.67 -16.13
N GLY A 219 22.19 6.65 -15.83
CA GLY A 219 22.49 8.08 -15.96
C GLY A 219 21.31 8.93 -16.42
N ALA A 220 20.34 8.32 -17.11
CA ALA A 220 19.10 8.98 -17.52
C ALA A 220 17.98 8.67 -16.52
N ASN A 221 17.59 9.67 -15.71
CA ASN A 221 16.26 9.81 -15.10
C ASN A 221 15.52 8.49 -14.74
N THR A 222 16.17 7.68 -13.91
CA THR A 222 15.71 6.32 -13.52
C THR A 222 14.88 6.30 -12.24
N TYR A 223 14.45 7.46 -11.74
CA TYR A 223 13.78 7.60 -10.44
C TYR A 223 12.52 6.74 -10.31
N GLY A 224 11.73 6.57 -11.38
CA GLY A 224 10.55 5.69 -11.36
C GLY A 224 10.91 4.22 -11.16
N VAL A 225 11.97 3.75 -11.84
CA VAL A 225 12.47 2.37 -11.69
C VAL A 225 13.08 2.15 -10.31
N THR A 226 13.88 3.11 -9.83
CA THR A 226 14.50 3.05 -8.49
C THR A 226 13.42 3.03 -7.41
N GLY A 227 12.42 3.92 -7.48
CA GLY A 227 11.32 3.94 -6.51
C GLY A 227 10.47 2.68 -6.52
N MET A 228 10.23 2.06 -7.69
CA MET A 228 9.58 0.74 -7.75
C MET A 228 10.42 -0.35 -7.08
N LYS A 229 11.75 -0.36 -7.28
CA LYS A 229 12.64 -1.35 -6.67
C LYS A 229 12.68 -1.21 -5.15
N GLU A 230 12.89 0.01 -4.65
CA GLU A 230 12.96 0.31 -3.23
C GLU A 230 11.68 -0.13 -2.52
N ARG A 231 10.51 0.27 -3.03
CA ARG A 231 9.20 -0.07 -2.45
C ARG A 231 8.90 -1.56 -2.42
N ILE A 232 9.26 -2.29 -3.48
CA ILE A 232 9.10 -3.75 -3.50
C ILE A 232 10.06 -4.43 -2.52
N ASN A 233 11.28 -3.92 -2.37
CA ASN A 233 12.26 -4.43 -1.40
C ASN A 233 11.81 -4.16 0.05
N GLU A 234 11.19 -3.01 0.34
CA GLU A 234 10.68 -2.67 1.68
C GLU A 234 9.65 -3.68 2.20
N VAL A 235 8.87 -4.29 1.30
CA VAL A 235 7.90 -5.35 1.63
C VAL A 235 8.49 -6.76 1.51
N GLY A 236 9.82 -6.89 1.42
CA GLY A 236 10.54 -8.16 1.31
C GLY A 236 10.43 -8.85 -0.05
N GLY A 237 9.94 -8.15 -1.07
CA GLY A 237 9.80 -8.65 -2.42
C GLY A 237 11.04 -8.43 -3.30
N THR A 238 10.94 -8.85 -4.56
CA THR A 238 11.96 -8.61 -5.59
C THR A 238 11.33 -8.11 -6.87
N LEU A 239 11.87 -7.03 -7.44
CA LEU A 239 11.45 -6.47 -8.73
C LEU A 239 12.44 -6.86 -9.84
N HIS A 240 11.91 -7.44 -10.92
CA HIS A 240 12.64 -7.76 -12.14
C HIS A 240 12.09 -6.93 -13.29
N ILE A 241 12.98 -6.32 -14.08
CA ILE A 241 12.62 -5.58 -15.28
C ILE A 241 13.33 -6.23 -16.46
N ARG A 242 12.57 -6.61 -17.48
CA ARG A 242 13.06 -7.11 -18.75
C ARG A 242 12.59 -6.16 -19.84
N SER A 243 13.52 -5.56 -20.55
CA SER A 243 13.21 -4.69 -21.69
C SER A 243 14.25 -4.92 -22.77
N LYS A 244 13.82 -4.84 -24.02
CA LYS A 244 14.70 -4.83 -25.18
C LYS A 244 14.11 -3.89 -26.23
N PRO A 245 14.95 -3.20 -27.02
CA PRO A 245 14.49 -2.40 -28.13
C PRO A 245 13.54 -3.20 -29.04
N GLN A 246 12.37 -2.62 -29.33
CA GLN A 246 11.29 -3.16 -30.16
C GLN A 246 10.58 -4.42 -29.63
N GLU A 247 10.89 -4.90 -28.42
CA GLU A 247 10.19 -6.04 -27.80
C GLU A 247 9.30 -5.64 -26.60
N GLY A 248 9.19 -4.34 -26.30
CA GLY A 248 8.45 -3.81 -25.16
C GLY A 248 9.18 -3.92 -23.83
N THR A 249 8.43 -3.72 -22.74
CA THR A 249 8.94 -3.84 -21.37
C THR A 249 8.04 -4.74 -20.53
N GLU A 250 8.65 -5.60 -19.72
CA GLU A 250 8.01 -6.41 -18.69
C GLU A 250 8.60 -6.08 -17.31
N VAL A 251 7.74 -5.63 -16.40
CA VAL A 251 8.04 -5.39 -15.00
C VAL A 251 7.35 -6.48 -14.17
N THR A 252 8.11 -7.22 -13.38
CA THR A 252 7.61 -8.32 -12.54
C THR A 252 8.03 -8.12 -11.09
N ALA A 253 7.08 -8.04 -10.18
CA ALA A 253 7.31 -8.10 -8.74
C ALA A 253 6.92 -9.48 -8.19
N ILE A 254 7.74 -10.01 -7.28
CA ILE A 254 7.46 -11.22 -6.51
C ILE A 254 7.55 -10.83 -5.04
N ILE A 255 6.46 -10.94 -4.29
CA ILE A 255 6.36 -10.53 -2.89
C ILE A 255 6.00 -11.78 -2.06
N PRO A 256 6.81 -12.20 -1.08
CA PRO A 256 6.49 -13.35 -0.23
C PRO A 256 5.31 -13.03 0.69
N ARG A 257 4.42 -14.01 0.92
CA ARG A 257 3.30 -13.89 1.88
C ARG A 257 3.79 -14.29 3.27
N ARG A 258 3.47 -13.49 4.29
CA ARG A 258 3.76 -13.86 5.69
C ARG A 258 2.90 -15.06 6.08
N GLY A 259 3.56 -16.18 6.35
CA GLY A 259 2.94 -17.49 6.61
C GLY A 259 3.86 -18.67 6.27
N VAL A 260 4.94 -18.43 5.54
CA VAL A 260 6.02 -19.42 5.35
C VAL A 260 7.17 -19.07 6.27
N GLU A 261 7.22 -19.71 7.44
CA GLU A 261 8.49 -19.91 8.13
C GLU A 261 9.40 -20.66 7.15
N MET A 262 10.37 -19.95 6.56
CA MET A 262 11.48 -20.61 5.89
C MET A 262 12.32 -21.27 6.99
N PHE A 263 11.97 -22.52 7.33
CA PHE A 263 12.91 -23.40 7.99
C PHE A 263 14.08 -23.58 7.01
N GLY A 264 15.22 -22.97 7.37
CA GLY A 264 16.50 -23.16 6.71
C GLY A 264 17.07 -24.54 6.96
#